data_AF-A0A6G8PY65-F1
#
_entry.id   AF-A0A6G8PY65-F1
#
_cell.length_a   1.000
_cell.length_b   1.000
_cell.length_c   1.000
_cell.angle_alpha   90.00
_cell.angle_beta   90.00
_cell.angle_gamma   90.00
#
_symmetry.space_group_name_H-M   'P 1'
#
loop_
_entity.id
_entity.type
_entity.pdbx_description
1 polymer ?
#
loop_
_entity_poly.entity_id
_entity_poly.type
_entity_poly.pdbx_seq_one_letter_code
_entity_poly.pdbx_strand_id
1 'polypeptide(L)'
;MRRAVGMAAILRGSDHAGSTLEFLSAYPVPDELRFFEGRSAAALFLLDLVDGDDLESPETCAETFRETANRHWGLSLGYETKELPLIEELLTAALNEETEYTPPRVLDPLVHGLGCYVGETLRRHSPQGGSWSGAGEWGEGIVLEFEDLTADPIGQARSFLENGAEDSVAFYADYVLGELEGRGR
;
A
#
# COMPACT_ATOMS: atom_id res chain seq x y z
N MET A 1 7.66 14.42 11.41
CA MET A 1 7.69 13.45 10.31
C MET A 1 6.59 13.71 9.29
N ARG A 2 5.30 13.42 9.59
CA ARG A 2 4.17 13.51 8.65
C ARG A 2 4.09 14.84 7.86
N ARG A 3 4.30 15.98 8.52
CA ARG A 3 4.31 17.30 7.84
C ARG A 3 5.44 17.46 6.82
N ALA A 4 6.63 16.92 7.09
CA ALA A 4 7.76 17.01 6.18
C ALA A 4 7.55 16.12 4.95
N VAL A 5 7.03 14.91 5.15
CA VAL A 5 6.63 13.99 4.07
C VAL A 5 5.52 14.59 3.21
N GLY A 6 4.48 15.18 3.83
CA GLY A 6 3.42 15.87 3.08
C GLY A 6 3.92 17.06 2.26
N MET A 7 4.87 17.85 2.78
CA MET A 7 5.50 18.92 1.99
C MET A 7 6.34 18.36 0.83
N ALA A 8 7.04 17.24 1.04
CA ALA A 8 7.78 16.57 -0.03
C ALA A 8 6.83 16.07 -1.12
N ALA A 9 5.69 15.47 -0.75
CA ALA A 9 4.65 15.02 -1.69
C ALA A 9 4.10 16.21 -2.52
N ILE A 10 3.75 17.32 -1.86
CA ILE A 10 3.29 18.54 -2.55
C ILE A 10 4.34 19.07 -3.54
N LEU A 11 5.61 19.11 -3.14
CA LEU A 11 6.69 19.56 -4.01
C LEU A 11 6.88 18.62 -5.22
N ARG A 12 6.65 17.32 -5.05
CA ARG A 12 6.70 16.33 -6.14
C ARG A 12 5.52 16.41 -7.09
N GLY A 13 4.32 16.72 -6.59
CA GLY A 13 3.14 16.97 -7.42
C GLY A 13 3.16 18.31 -8.16
N SER A 14 4.20 19.13 -7.99
CA SER A 14 4.33 20.47 -8.59
C SER A 14 5.13 20.47 -9.90
N ASP A 15 5.22 21.64 -10.54
CA ASP A 15 6.10 21.90 -11.70
C ASP A 15 7.59 21.58 -11.45
N HIS A 16 7.96 21.33 -10.20
CA HIS A 16 9.31 20.96 -9.78
C HIS A 16 9.49 19.45 -9.52
N ALA A 17 8.58 18.59 -9.98
CA ALA A 17 8.64 17.13 -9.83
C ALA A 17 10.01 16.51 -10.15
N GLY A 18 10.68 17.02 -11.18
CA GLY A 18 12.00 16.57 -11.63
C GLY A 18 13.18 17.09 -10.81
N SER A 19 13.00 18.00 -9.87
CA SER A 19 14.09 18.57 -9.06
C SER A 19 14.59 17.58 -8.01
N THR A 20 15.85 17.70 -7.59
CA THR A 20 16.35 16.97 -6.42
C THR A 20 15.69 17.55 -5.16
N LEU A 21 15.18 16.68 -4.28
CA LEU A 21 14.70 17.09 -2.96
C LEU A 21 15.85 16.98 -1.95
N GLU A 22 16.04 18.02 -1.14
CA GLU A 22 17.04 18.06 -0.05
C GLU A 22 16.37 18.63 1.21
N PHE A 23 16.56 17.99 2.38
CA PHE A 23 16.07 18.54 3.65
C PHE A 23 17.15 19.37 4.34
N LEU A 24 16.93 20.68 4.43
CA LEU A 24 17.81 21.58 5.18
C LEU A 24 17.37 21.64 6.65
N SER A 25 18.22 21.17 7.55
CA SER A 25 17.97 21.15 9.00
C SER A 25 19.20 21.58 9.80
N ALA A 26 18.97 22.29 10.90
CA ALA A 26 20.02 22.63 11.88
C ALA A 26 20.44 21.43 12.76
N TYR A 27 19.71 20.32 12.67
CA TYR A 27 19.94 19.06 13.36
C TYR A 27 20.06 17.92 12.35
N PRO A 28 20.68 16.78 12.69
CA PRO A 28 20.71 15.61 11.82
C PRO A 28 19.31 15.26 11.33
N VAL A 29 19.15 15.18 10.01
CA VAL A 29 17.90 14.75 9.38
C VAL A 29 17.67 13.29 9.75
N PRO A 30 16.50 12.91 10.31
CA PRO A 30 16.16 11.51 10.56
C PRO A 30 16.33 10.69 9.29
N ASP A 31 16.82 9.46 9.43
CA ASP A 31 17.09 8.60 8.27
C ASP A 31 15.83 8.51 7.40
N GLU A 32 14.65 8.34 8.01
CA GLU A 32 13.36 8.24 7.33
C GLU A 32 13.04 9.39 6.37
N LEU A 33 13.54 10.59 6.65
CA LEU A 33 13.41 11.74 5.75
C LEU A 33 14.48 11.73 4.66
N ARG A 34 15.69 11.25 4.96
CA ARG A 34 16.75 11.10 3.96
C ARG A 34 16.37 10.13 2.84
N PHE A 35 15.52 9.14 3.11
CA PHE A 35 14.94 8.30 2.05
C PHE A 35 14.31 9.10 0.91
N PHE A 36 13.62 10.19 1.25
CA PHE A 36 12.93 11.02 0.27
C PHE A 36 13.86 12.05 -0.38
N GLU A 37 15.10 12.16 0.07
CA GLU A 37 16.13 12.96 -0.60
C GLU A 37 16.51 12.29 -1.93
N GLY A 38 16.82 13.09 -2.95
CA GLY A 38 17.23 12.54 -4.24
C GLY A 38 16.10 12.22 -5.22
N ARG A 39 16.20 11.09 -5.94
CA ARG A 39 15.24 10.65 -6.99
C ARG A 39 15.00 9.14 -6.95
N SER A 40 15.03 8.54 -5.76
CA SER A 40 14.70 7.13 -5.60
C SER A 40 13.32 6.83 -6.16
N ALA A 41 13.21 5.80 -7.01
CA ALA A 41 11.94 5.40 -7.60
C ALA A 41 10.93 5.00 -6.51
N ALA A 42 11.38 4.23 -5.51
CA ALA A 42 10.57 3.84 -4.37
C ALA A 42 10.11 5.05 -3.54
N ALA A 43 10.99 6.04 -3.33
CA ALA A 43 10.61 7.26 -2.63
C ALA A 43 9.54 8.07 -3.37
N LEU A 44 9.64 8.17 -4.70
CA LEU A 44 8.65 8.86 -5.52
C LEU A 44 7.29 8.14 -5.48
N PHE A 45 7.31 6.81 -5.63
CA PHE A 45 6.11 5.99 -5.50
C PHE A 45 5.44 6.18 -4.14
N LEU A 46 6.22 6.16 -3.05
CA LEU A 46 5.72 6.33 -1.70
C LEU A 46 5.15 7.73 -1.43
N LEU A 47 5.73 8.78 -2.02
CA LEU A 47 5.20 10.14 -1.90
C LEU A 47 3.87 10.32 -2.64
N ASP A 48 3.71 9.71 -3.82
CA ASP A 48 2.47 9.74 -4.59
C ASP A 48 1.29 9.06 -3.87
N LEU A 49 1.56 8.20 -2.88
CA LEU A 49 0.53 7.55 -2.06
C LEU A 49 0.06 8.41 -0.88
N VAL A 50 0.82 9.44 -0.48
CA VAL A 50 0.52 10.23 0.73
C VAL A 50 -0.79 11.00 0.62
N ASP A 51 -1.12 11.49 -0.58
CA ASP A 51 -2.34 12.27 -0.80
C ASP A 51 -3.61 11.41 -0.81
N GLY A 52 -3.49 10.09 -1.03
CA GLY A 52 -4.59 9.13 -0.99
C GLY A 52 -4.66 8.28 0.28
N ASP A 53 -3.88 8.64 1.30
CA ASP A 53 -3.87 7.98 2.62
C ASP A 53 -5.13 8.36 3.43
N ASP A 54 -6.26 7.79 3.04
CA ASP A 54 -7.56 7.99 3.70
C ASP A 54 -8.34 6.68 3.84
N LEU A 55 -8.34 6.12 5.06
CA LEU A 55 -9.11 4.93 5.40
C LEU A 55 -10.61 5.20 5.62
N GLU A 56 -11.05 6.46 5.66
CA GLU A 56 -12.50 6.78 5.64
C GLU A 56 -13.11 6.54 4.26
N SER A 57 -12.28 6.46 3.21
CA SER A 57 -12.68 6.08 1.85
C SER A 57 -11.76 4.99 1.27
N PRO A 58 -11.94 3.73 1.69
CA PRO A 58 -11.07 2.61 1.27
C PRO A 58 -11.04 2.41 -0.25
N GLU A 59 -12.14 2.67 -0.95
CA GLU A 59 -12.20 2.58 -2.41
C GLU A 59 -11.28 3.63 -3.08
N THR A 60 -11.28 4.86 -2.55
CA THR A 60 -10.42 5.94 -3.05
C THR A 60 -8.94 5.67 -2.74
N CYS A 61 -8.66 5.11 -1.55
CA CYS A 61 -7.32 4.68 -1.18
C CYS A 61 -6.80 3.57 -2.12
N ALA A 62 -7.63 2.57 -2.40
CA ALA A 62 -7.34 1.49 -3.34
C ALA A 62 -7.13 2.01 -4.77
N GLU A 63 -7.94 2.96 -5.21
CA GLU A 63 -7.80 3.61 -6.52
C GLU A 63 -6.50 4.40 -6.63
N THR A 64 -6.14 5.16 -5.58
CA THR A 64 -4.88 5.91 -5.55
C THR A 64 -3.68 4.97 -5.68
N PHE A 65 -3.68 3.86 -4.94
CA PHE A 65 -2.62 2.86 -5.07
C PHE A 65 -2.54 2.30 -6.50
N ARG A 66 -3.67 1.88 -7.06
CA ARG A 66 -3.75 1.33 -8.41
C ARG A 66 -3.24 2.30 -9.47
N GLU A 67 -3.67 3.57 -9.42
CA GLU A 67 -3.27 4.59 -10.38
C GLU A 67 -1.79 4.95 -10.26
N THR A 68 -1.29 5.06 -9.04
CA THR A 68 0.13 5.33 -8.78
C THR A 68 0.99 4.16 -9.25
N ALA A 69 0.61 2.91 -8.95
CA ALA A 69 1.29 1.72 -9.45
C ALA A 69 1.30 1.63 -10.99
N ASN A 70 0.16 1.92 -11.62
CA ASN A 70 0.04 1.96 -13.08
C ASN A 70 0.96 3.01 -13.71
N ARG A 71 0.99 4.22 -13.14
CA ARG A 71 1.85 5.31 -13.62
C ARG A 71 3.33 4.98 -13.41
N HIS A 72 3.66 4.44 -12.25
CA HIS A 72 5.04 4.22 -11.82
C HIS A 72 5.70 3.05 -12.57
N TRP A 73 4.98 1.94 -12.73
CA TRP A 73 5.49 0.73 -13.38
C TRP A 73 4.98 0.51 -14.81
N GLY A 74 4.18 1.44 -15.35
CA GLY A 74 3.64 1.32 -16.71
C GLY A 74 2.64 0.17 -16.87
N LEU A 75 1.87 -0.13 -15.81
CA LEU A 75 0.91 -1.23 -15.77
C LEU A 75 -0.50 -0.77 -16.18
N SER A 76 -1.38 -1.75 -16.32
CA SER A 76 -2.83 -1.55 -16.50
C SER A 76 -3.60 -2.43 -15.51
N LEU A 77 -3.25 -2.31 -14.23
CA LEU A 77 -3.89 -2.97 -13.11
C LEU A 77 -5.38 -2.64 -13.06
N GLY A 78 -6.18 -3.69 -12.92
CA GLY A 78 -7.56 -3.63 -12.51
C GLY A 78 -7.64 -3.88 -11.01
N TYR A 79 -8.26 -5.00 -10.65
CA TYR A 79 -8.34 -5.55 -9.31
C TYR A 79 -8.46 -7.07 -9.43
N GLU A 80 -7.68 -7.67 -10.34
CA GLU A 80 -7.73 -9.10 -10.63
C GLU A 80 -6.76 -9.84 -9.71
N THR A 81 -7.17 -10.98 -9.14
CA THR A 81 -6.33 -11.74 -8.20
C THR A 81 -4.96 -12.12 -8.77
N LYS A 82 -4.91 -12.46 -10.07
CA LYS A 82 -3.67 -12.79 -10.80
C LYS A 82 -2.64 -11.65 -10.89
N GLU A 83 -3.03 -10.41 -10.56
CA GLU A 83 -2.14 -9.25 -10.57
C GLU A 83 -1.35 -9.14 -9.26
N LEU A 84 -1.84 -9.72 -8.16
CA LEU A 84 -1.22 -9.60 -6.84
C LEU A 84 0.23 -10.12 -6.78
N PRO A 85 0.58 -11.28 -7.38
CA PRO A 85 1.99 -11.73 -7.38
C PRO A 85 2.94 -10.76 -8.08
N LEU A 86 2.49 -10.10 -9.16
CA LEU A 86 3.30 -9.09 -9.86
C LEU A 86 3.52 -7.85 -8.97
N ILE A 87 2.48 -7.42 -8.26
CA ILE A 87 2.58 -6.29 -7.32
C ILE A 87 3.57 -6.61 -6.20
N GLU A 88 3.54 -7.81 -5.64
CA GLU A 88 4.51 -8.25 -4.63
C GLU A 88 5.95 -8.22 -5.14
N GLU A 89 6.19 -8.73 -6.34
CA GLU A 89 7.52 -8.72 -6.97
C GLU A 89 8.03 -7.29 -7.15
N LEU A 90 7.20 -6.39 -7.70
CA LEU A 90 7.56 -5.00 -7.96
C LEU A 90 7.81 -4.21 -6.68
N LEU A 91 6.99 -4.40 -5.65
CA LEU A 91 7.20 -3.79 -4.34
C LEU A 91 8.49 -4.31 -3.70
N THR A 92 8.71 -5.62 -3.74
CA THR A 92 9.93 -6.25 -3.19
C THR A 92 11.17 -5.73 -3.90
N ALA A 93 11.15 -5.61 -5.23
CA ALA A 93 12.25 -5.06 -6.00
C ALA A 93 12.50 -3.57 -5.64
N ALA A 94 11.45 -2.76 -5.65
CA ALA A 94 11.55 -1.33 -5.35
C ALA A 94 12.10 -1.06 -3.94
N LEU A 95 11.68 -1.85 -2.94
CA LEU A 95 12.11 -1.68 -1.55
C LEU A 95 13.54 -2.23 -1.30
N ASN A 96 14.00 -3.23 -2.06
CA ASN A 96 15.33 -3.84 -1.89
C ASN A 96 16.44 -3.16 -2.70
N GLU A 97 16.13 -2.30 -3.68
CA GLU A 97 17.15 -1.56 -4.45
C GLU A 97 17.99 -0.62 -3.56
N GLU A 98 17.49 -0.23 -2.39
CA GLU A 98 18.16 0.65 -1.43
C GLU A 98 19.07 -0.12 -0.45
N THR A 99 20.13 -0.74 -1.00
CA THR A 99 21.02 -1.71 -0.30
C THR A 99 21.83 -1.19 0.90
N GLU A 100 21.81 0.11 1.22
CA GLU A 100 22.47 0.68 2.43
C GLU A 100 21.50 1.37 3.39
N TYR A 101 20.21 1.40 3.04
CA TYR A 101 19.25 2.25 3.71
C TYR A 101 18.14 1.38 4.27
N THR A 102 18.16 1.14 5.59
CA THR A 102 17.02 0.56 6.30
C THR A 102 15.89 1.58 6.17
N PRO A 103 14.82 1.32 5.40
CA PRO A 103 13.76 2.30 5.23
C PRO A 103 13.12 2.62 6.58
N PRO A 104 12.35 3.72 6.69
CA PRO A 104 11.40 3.83 7.79
C PRO A 104 10.62 2.52 7.88
N ARG A 105 10.25 2.13 9.10
CA ARG A 105 9.10 1.24 9.32
C ARG A 105 8.05 1.57 8.27
N VAL A 106 7.64 0.57 7.50
CA VAL A 106 6.69 0.64 6.39
C VAL A 106 5.76 1.83 6.53
N LEU A 107 5.81 2.78 5.58
CA LEU A 107 4.94 3.95 5.65
C LEU A 107 3.48 3.50 5.65
N ASP A 108 2.69 4.03 6.58
CA ASP A 108 1.26 3.75 6.67
C ASP A 108 0.53 3.98 5.32
N PRO A 109 0.80 5.05 4.53
CA PRO A 109 0.24 5.18 3.18
C PRO A 109 0.45 3.98 2.24
N LEU A 110 1.59 3.29 2.33
CA LEU A 110 1.85 2.09 1.52
C LEU A 110 1.05 0.90 2.05
N VAL A 111 1.05 0.71 3.38
CA VAL A 111 0.25 -0.34 4.02
C VAL A 111 -1.22 -0.18 3.66
N HIS A 112 -1.75 1.03 3.84
CA HIS A 112 -3.13 1.37 3.57
C HIS A 112 -3.45 1.22 2.08
N GLY A 113 -2.64 1.78 1.19
CA GLY A 113 -2.85 1.68 -0.26
C GLY A 113 -2.88 0.23 -0.75
N LEU A 114 -1.88 -0.58 -0.36
CA LEU A 114 -1.82 -2.00 -0.72
C LEU A 114 -2.99 -2.77 -0.11
N GLY A 115 -3.26 -2.57 1.19
CA GLY A 115 -4.33 -3.27 1.89
C GLY A 115 -5.72 -2.92 1.33
N CYS A 116 -5.98 -1.65 1.03
CA CYS A 116 -7.21 -1.25 0.35
C CYS A 116 -7.31 -1.84 -1.05
N TYR A 117 -6.21 -1.90 -1.82
CA TYR A 117 -6.18 -2.57 -3.13
C TYR A 117 -6.52 -4.07 -3.03
N VAL A 118 -5.91 -4.78 -2.07
CA VAL A 118 -6.20 -6.20 -1.80
C VAL A 118 -7.65 -6.37 -1.36
N GLY A 119 -8.15 -5.52 -0.47
CA GLY A 119 -9.54 -5.56 -0.04
C GLY A 119 -10.54 -5.30 -1.17
N GLU A 120 -10.26 -4.35 -2.08
CA GLU A 120 -11.09 -4.15 -3.27
C GLU A 120 -11.04 -5.33 -4.25
N THR A 121 -9.88 -5.99 -4.37
CA THR A 121 -9.75 -7.25 -5.12
C THR A 121 -10.66 -8.31 -4.52
N LEU A 122 -10.57 -8.54 -3.20
CA LEU A 122 -11.42 -9.50 -2.49
C LEU A 122 -12.91 -9.18 -2.63
N ARG A 123 -13.30 -7.92 -2.39
CA ARG A 123 -14.69 -7.46 -2.45
C ARG A 123 -15.33 -7.67 -3.82
N ARG A 124 -14.56 -7.51 -4.90
CA ARG A 124 -15.03 -7.68 -6.29
C ARG A 124 -15.10 -9.13 -6.73
N HIS A 125 -14.25 -9.99 -6.17
CA HIS A 125 -14.19 -11.41 -6.50
C HIS A 125 -15.00 -12.30 -5.53
N SER A 126 -15.48 -11.76 -4.41
CA SER A 126 -16.44 -12.42 -3.54
C SER A 126 -17.82 -12.53 -4.21
N PRO A 127 -18.46 -13.72 -4.25
CA PRO A 127 -19.78 -13.91 -4.87
C PRO A 127 -20.90 -13.03 -4.30
N GLN A 128 -20.82 -12.71 -3.00
CA GLN A 128 -21.80 -11.90 -2.28
C GLN A 128 -21.34 -10.45 -2.09
N GLY A 129 -20.15 -10.10 -2.58
CA GLY A 129 -19.47 -8.87 -2.23
C GLY A 129 -18.91 -8.91 -0.81
N GLY A 130 -18.58 -7.73 -0.28
CA GLY A 130 -18.11 -7.51 1.10
C GLY A 130 -18.30 -6.03 1.46
N SER A 131 -18.24 -5.70 2.74
CA SER A 131 -18.43 -4.32 3.23
C SER A 131 -17.26 -3.89 4.08
N TRP A 132 -16.72 -2.72 3.80
CA TRP A 132 -15.70 -2.10 4.66
C TRP A 132 -16.32 -1.67 5.99
N SER A 133 -15.66 -2.00 7.09
CA SER A 133 -16.04 -1.62 8.45
C SER A 133 -14.81 -1.25 9.28
N GLY A 134 -15.02 -0.58 10.42
CA GLY A 134 -13.94 -0.35 11.37
C GLY A 134 -13.55 -1.64 12.08
N ALA A 135 -12.24 -1.88 12.21
CA ALA A 135 -11.68 -3.11 12.80
C ALA A 135 -12.04 -3.34 14.28
N GLY A 136 -12.50 -2.31 15.01
CA GLY A 136 -12.75 -2.41 16.44
C GLY A 136 -11.47 -2.77 17.21
N GLU A 137 -11.49 -3.89 17.95
CA GLU A 137 -10.32 -4.43 18.66
C GLU A 137 -9.51 -5.46 17.84
N TRP A 138 -9.98 -5.80 16.64
CA TRP A 138 -9.45 -6.91 15.84
C TRP A 138 -9.15 -6.43 14.41
N GLY A 139 -7.88 -6.13 14.13
CA GLY A 139 -7.37 -5.73 12.81
C GLY A 139 -6.81 -4.31 12.75
N GLU A 140 -6.27 -3.91 11.59
CA GLU A 140 -5.60 -2.63 11.42
C GLU A 140 -6.52 -1.52 10.88
N GLY A 141 -7.24 -0.87 11.79
CA GLY A 141 -8.05 0.32 11.49
C GLY A 141 -9.38 -0.01 10.80
N ILE A 142 -9.33 -0.66 9.63
CA ILE A 142 -10.48 -1.13 8.86
C ILE A 142 -10.34 -2.60 8.45
N VAL A 143 -11.47 -3.28 8.32
CA VAL A 143 -11.57 -4.67 7.86
C VAL A 143 -12.64 -4.80 6.80
N LEU A 144 -12.60 -5.91 6.06
CA LEU A 144 -13.62 -6.27 5.09
C LEU A 144 -14.50 -7.38 5.66
N GLU A 145 -15.77 -7.04 5.93
CA GLU A 145 -16.77 -7.96 6.45
C GLU A 145 -17.51 -8.67 5.31
N PHE A 146 -17.58 -9.99 5.45
CA PHE A 146 -18.41 -10.91 4.67
C PHE A 146 -19.45 -11.56 5.60
N GLU A 147 -20.40 -12.31 5.04
CA GLU A 147 -21.48 -12.96 5.82
C GLU A 147 -20.93 -13.85 6.95
N ASP A 148 -19.92 -14.68 6.65
CA ASP A 148 -19.38 -15.69 7.57
C ASP A 148 -17.87 -15.54 7.87
N LEU A 149 -17.26 -14.43 7.45
CA LEU A 149 -15.82 -14.19 7.53
C LEU A 149 -15.52 -12.69 7.63
N THR A 150 -14.48 -12.33 8.39
CA THR A 150 -13.88 -10.99 8.36
C THR A 150 -12.45 -11.12 7.88
N ALA A 151 -12.08 -10.31 6.88
CA ALA A 151 -10.73 -10.23 6.34
C ALA A 151 -10.06 -8.92 6.79
N ASP A 152 -8.81 -9.00 7.25
CA ASP A 152 -7.94 -7.84 7.54
C ASP A 152 -6.87 -7.67 6.44
N PRO A 153 -7.23 -7.08 5.29
CA PRO A 153 -6.26 -6.89 4.21
C PRO A 153 -5.22 -5.80 4.55
N ILE A 154 -5.51 -4.87 5.46
CA ILE A 154 -4.55 -3.85 5.92
C ILE A 154 -3.44 -4.51 6.75
N GLY A 155 -3.83 -5.31 7.75
CA GLY A 155 -2.88 -6.07 8.56
C GLY A 155 -2.05 -7.03 7.72
N GLN A 156 -2.66 -7.71 6.73
CA GLN A 156 -1.91 -8.56 5.82
C GLN A 156 -0.89 -7.76 4.98
N ALA A 157 -1.27 -6.59 4.47
CA ALA A 157 -0.37 -5.73 3.72
C ALA A 157 0.82 -5.28 4.60
N ARG A 158 0.59 -4.96 5.87
CA ARG A 158 1.68 -4.65 6.81
C ARG A 158 2.61 -5.85 6.98
N SER A 159 2.07 -7.03 7.28
CA SER A 159 2.86 -8.24 7.46
C SER A 159 3.71 -8.56 6.23
N PHE A 160 3.14 -8.45 5.02
CA PHE A 160 3.89 -8.59 3.77
C PHE A 160 5.06 -7.60 3.66
N LEU A 161 4.82 -6.32 3.96
CA LEU A 161 5.83 -5.28 3.84
C LEU A 161 6.92 -5.37 4.92
N GLU A 162 6.63 -6.00 6.07
CA GLU A 162 7.59 -6.22 7.16
C GLU A 162 8.38 -7.52 7.00
N ASN A 163 7.72 -8.61 6.57
CA ASN A 163 8.28 -9.97 6.56
C ASN A 163 8.54 -10.52 5.14
N GLY A 164 8.06 -9.85 4.11
CA GLY A 164 8.21 -10.24 2.71
C GLY A 164 7.31 -11.42 2.33
N ALA A 165 7.82 -12.29 1.46
CA ALA A 165 7.06 -13.36 0.81
C ALA A 165 6.45 -14.41 1.76
N GLU A 166 6.92 -14.49 3.02
CA GLU A 166 6.31 -15.36 4.04
C GLU A 166 4.87 -14.93 4.36
N ASP A 167 4.57 -13.65 4.22
CA ASP A 167 3.25 -13.05 4.45
C ASP A 167 2.62 -12.54 3.14
N SER A 168 2.69 -13.34 2.08
CA SER A 168 2.13 -13.00 0.76
C SER A 168 0.66 -12.56 0.79
N VAL A 169 0.38 -11.37 0.26
CA VAL A 169 -0.98 -10.85 0.02
C VAL A 169 -1.70 -11.62 -1.08
N ALA A 170 -0.98 -12.16 -2.07
CA ALA A 170 -1.55 -12.98 -3.13
C ALA A 170 -2.07 -14.31 -2.57
N PHE A 171 -1.25 -15.01 -1.77
CA PHE A 171 -1.67 -16.23 -1.08
C PHE A 171 -2.85 -15.96 -0.14
N TYR A 172 -2.79 -14.87 0.62
CA TYR A 172 -3.88 -14.45 1.50
C TYR A 172 -5.19 -14.24 0.74
N ALA A 173 -5.16 -13.54 -0.40
CA ALA A 173 -6.36 -13.26 -1.17
C ALA A 173 -7.00 -14.55 -1.73
N ASP A 174 -6.17 -15.45 -2.28
CA ASP A 174 -6.61 -16.76 -2.76
C ASP A 174 -7.22 -17.61 -1.61
N TYR A 175 -6.61 -17.58 -0.42
CA TYR A 175 -7.12 -18.27 0.76
C TYR A 175 -8.49 -17.75 1.20
N VAL A 176 -8.64 -16.42 1.33
CA VAL A 176 -9.90 -15.79 1.72
C VAL A 176 -11.02 -16.11 0.74
N LEU A 177 -10.76 -16.01 -0.57
CA LEU A 177 -11.76 -16.33 -1.59
C LEU A 177 -12.12 -17.83 -1.58
N GLY A 178 -11.14 -18.71 -1.39
CA GLY A 178 -11.38 -20.14 -1.25
C GLY A 178 -12.27 -20.51 -0.05
N GLU A 179 -12.08 -19.83 1.10
CA GLU A 179 -12.94 -20.00 2.27
C GLU A 179 -14.38 -19.52 2.01
N LEU A 180 -14.56 -18.40 1.30
CA LEU A 180 -15.88 -17.88 0.94
C LEU A 180 -16.62 -18.83 -0.04
N GLU A 181 -15.92 -19.37 -1.04
CA GLU A 181 -16.49 -20.35 -1.97
C GLU A 181 -16.85 -21.68 -1.30
N GLY A 182 -16.02 -22.13 -0.35
CA GLY A 182 -16.23 -23.36 0.39
C GLY A 182 -17.44 -23.34 1.33
N ARG A 183 -17.83 -22.14 1.81
CA ARG A 183 -18.95 -21.93 2.74
C ARG A 183 -20.29 -21.66 2.05
N GLY A 184 -20.27 -21.27 0.78
CA GLY A 184 -21.47 -21.10 -0.05
C GLY A 184 -22.08 -22.42 -0.59
N ARG A 185 -21.65 -23.59 -0.11
CA ARG A 185 -22.17 -24.92 -0.47
C ARG A 185 -22.86 -25.60 0.70
#